data_AF-A0AAT9TK06-F1
#
_entry.id   AF-A0AAT9TK06-F1
#
_cell.length_a   1.000
_cell.length_b   1.000
_cell.length_c   1.000
_cell.angle_alpha   90.00
_cell.angle_beta   90.00
_cell.angle_gamma   90.00
#
_symmetry.space_group_name_H-M   'P 1'
#
loop_
_entity.id
_entity.type
_entity.pdbx_description
1 polymer ?
#
loop_
_entity_poly.entity_id
_entity_poly.type
_entity_poly.pdbx_seq_one_letter_code
_entity_poly.pdbx_strand_id
1 'polypeptide(L)' 'MIDSPASPTDTEVAAVAALAGAEVVRARYGRRHSRIDKGTGDFATDVDVAAEEAILDIIRTARPGDAVHG' A
#
# COMPACT_ATOMS: atom_id res chain seq x y z
N MET A 1 16.99 29.81 -12.60
CA MET A 1 16.00 29.44 -11.58
C MET A 1 15.60 28.02 -11.91
N ILE A 2 16.03 27.06 -11.10
CA ILE A 2 15.67 25.65 -11.29
C ILE A 2 14.36 25.46 -10.55
N ASP A 3 13.27 25.28 -11.30
CA ASP A 3 11.99 24.84 -10.73
C ASP A 3 12.26 23.52 -10.02
N SER A 4 12.03 23.49 -8.71
CA SER A 4 11.90 22.21 -8.02
C SER A 4 10.66 21.52 -8.61
N PRO A 5 10.72 20.22 -8.98
CA PRO A 5 9.54 19.54 -9.45
C PRO A 5 8.46 19.67 -8.37
N ALA A 6 7.27 20.12 -8.77
CA ALA A 6 6.14 20.23 -7.87
C ALA A 6 5.93 18.87 -7.19
N SER A 7 5.69 18.89 -5.87
CA SER A 7 5.37 17.67 -5.14
C SER A 7 4.14 16.99 -5.79
N PRO A 8 4.13 15.66 -5.95
CA PRO A 8 3.03 14.95 -6.58
C PRO A 8 1.73 15.24 -5.84
N THR A 9 0.63 15.37 -6.58
CA THR A 9 -0.72 15.57 -6.02
C THR A 9 -1.16 14.35 -5.23
N ASP A 10 -2.15 14.49 -4.33
CA ASP A 10 -2.66 13.36 -3.56
C ASP A 10 -3.23 12.26 -4.46
N THR A 11 -3.87 12.63 -5.57
CA THR A 11 -4.38 11.67 -6.56
C THR A 11 -3.25 10.87 -7.22
N GLU A 12 -2.13 11.51 -7.56
CA GLU A 12 -0.97 10.82 -8.12
C GLU A 12 -0.33 9.88 -7.09
N VAL A 13 -0.18 10.34 -5.84
CA VAL A 13 0.32 9.49 -4.74
C VAL A 13 -0.60 8.29 -4.53
N ALA A 14 -1.92 8.50 -4.50
CA ALA A 14 -2.90 7.44 -4.32
C ALA A 14 -2.87 6.42 -5.47
N ALA A 15 -2.77 6.88 -6.71
CA ALA A 15 -2.66 6.00 -7.88
C ALA A 15 -1.39 5.14 -7.83
N VAL A 16 -0.25 5.75 -7.49
CA VAL A 16 1.02 5.02 -7.36
C VAL A 16 0.98 4.01 -6.21
N ALA A 17 0.44 4.38 -5.06
CA ALA A 17 0.28 3.49 -3.91
C ALA A 17 -0.63 2.29 -4.26
N ALA A 18 -1.79 2.54 -4.89
CA ALA A 18 -2.71 1.50 -5.30
C ALA A 18 -2.07 0.52 -6.30
N LEU A 19 -1.29 1.03 -7.26
CA LEU A 19 -0.56 0.20 -8.22
C LEU A 19 0.50 -0.67 -7.54
N ALA A 20 1.22 -0.13 -6.55
CA ALA A 20 2.22 -0.90 -5.80
C ALA A 20 1.58 -2.05 -5.01
N GLY A 21 0.48 -1.79 -4.29
CA GLY A 21 -0.27 -2.85 -3.61
C GLY A 21 -0.83 -3.89 -4.59
N ALA A 22 -1.37 -3.44 -5.73
CA ALA A 22 -1.88 -4.34 -6.77
C ALA A 22 -0.77 -5.24 -7.36
N GLU A 23 0.45 -4.74 -7.51
CA GLU A 23 1.58 -5.55 -7.97
C GLU A 23 1.90 -6.69 -6.99
N VAL A 24 1.90 -6.41 -5.69
CA VAL A 24 2.11 -7.41 -4.63
C VAL A 24 1.07 -8.53 -4.71
N VAL A 25 -0.20 -8.15 -4.85
CA VAL A 25 -1.32 -9.08 -4.99
C VAL A 25 -1.18 -9.91 -6.27
N ARG A 26 -0.92 -9.25 -7.40
CA ARG A 26 -0.79 -9.89 -8.72
C ARG A 26 0.35 -10.90 -8.76
N ALA A 27 1.50 -10.56 -8.19
CA ALA A 27 2.67 -11.44 -8.15
C ALA A 27 2.44 -12.74 -7.33
N ARG A 28 1.47 -12.70 -6.40
CA ARG A 28 1.15 -13.82 -5.50
C ARG A 28 -0.13 -14.56 -5.87
N TYR A 29 -0.93 -14.03 -6.80
CA TYR A 29 -2.15 -14.67 -7.27
C TYR A 29 -1.96 -16.13 -7.69
N GLY A 30 -2.88 -16.99 -7.28
CA GLY A 30 -2.85 -18.43 -7.57
C GLY A 30 -1.87 -19.25 -6.72
N ARG A 31 -1.23 -18.65 -5.71
CA ARG A 31 -0.35 -19.36 -4.76
C ARG A 31 -1.06 -19.62 -3.44
N ARG A 32 -0.45 -20.45 -2.59
CA ARG A 32 -0.93 -20.66 -1.22
C ARG A 32 -0.51 -19.48 -0.35
N HIS A 33 -1.44 -19.00 0.47
CA HIS A 33 -1.23 -17.87 1.38
C HIS A 33 -1.36 -18.32 2.84
N SER A 34 -0.63 -17.64 3.71
CA SER A 34 -0.73 -17.84 5.15
C SER A 34 -1.92 -17.04 5.67
N ARG A 35 -2.82 -17.70 6.38
CA ARG A 35 -3.97 -17.05 7.02
C ARG A 35 -3.53 -16.45 8.36
N ILE A 36 -3.88 -15.18 8.58
CA ILE A 36 -3.69 -14.42 9.81
C ILE A 36 -5.06 -14.14 10.39
N ASP A 37 -5.36 -14.70 11.57
CA ASP A 37 -6.65 -14.52 12.23
C ASP A 37 -6.78 -13.09 12.77
N LYS A 38 -7.86 -12.39 12.41
CA LYS A 38 -8.20 -11.05 12.93
C LYS A 38 -9.23 -11.11 14.07
N GLY A 39 -9.71 -12.31 14.42
CA GLY A 39 -10.80 -12.53 15.35
C GLY A 39 -12.16 -12.40 14.68
N THR A 40 -13.23 -12.77 15.40
CA THR A 40 -14.63 -12.64 14.94
C THR A 40 -14.96 -13.36 13.61
N GLY A 41 -14.15 -14.33 13.22
CA GLY A 41 -14.29 -15.07 11.96
C GLY A 41 -13.61 -14.41 10.75
N ASP A 42 -13.02 -13.23 10.93
CA ASP A 42 -12.29 -12.51 9.88
C ASP A 42 -10.82 -12.94 9.80
N PHE A 43 -10.19 -12.68 8.65
CA PHE A 43 -8.77 -12.94 8.45
C PHE A 43 -8.15 -12.00 7.42
N ALA A 44 -6.86 -11.77 7.59
CA ALA A 44 -5.99 -11.33 6.52
C ALA A 44 -5.11 -12.48 6.05
N THR A 45 -4.42 -12.24 4.95
CA THR A 45 -3.33 -13.07 4.47
C THR A 45 -2.00 -12.36 4.60
N ASP A 46 -0.91 -13.11 4.49
CA ASP A 46 0.44 -12.55 4.31
C ASP A 46 0.53 -11.64 3.08
N VAL A 47 -0.34 -11.83 2.07
CA VAL A 47 -0.43 -10.95 0.89
C VAL A 47 -1.04 -9.61 1.23
N ASP A 48 -2.11 -9.60 2.03
CA ASP A 48 -2.79 -8.36 2.43
C ASP A 48 -1.84 -7.47 3.24
N VAL A 49 -1.11 -8.07 4.19
CA VAL A 49 -0.09 -7.34 4.98
C VAL A 49 1.01 -6.78 4.08
N ALA A 50 1.56 -7.59 3.17
CA ALA A 50 2.60 -7.12 2.26
C ALA A 50 2.12 -6.02 1.30
N ALA A 51 0.84 -6.05 0.90
CA ALA A 51 0.25 -5.04 0.02
C ALA A 51 0.04 -3.72 0.79
N GLU A 52 -0.43 -3.79 2.03
CA GLU A 52 -0.54 -2.65 2.93
C GLU A 52 0.82 -2.00 3.20
N GLU A 53 1.86 -2.79 3.48
CA GLU A 53 3.23 -2.29 3.67
C GLU A 53 3.71 -1.49 2.45
N ALA A 54 3.53 -2.03 1.24
CA ALA A 54 3.91 -1.34 -0.01
C ALA A 54 3.14 -0.02 -0.23
N ILE A 55 1.85 0.01 0.12
CA ILE A 55 1.02 1.21 0.06
C ILE A 55 1.50 2.25 1.07
N LEU A 56 1.73 1.83 2.32
CA LEU A 56 2.15 2.69 3.41
C LEU A 56 3.52 3.32 3.17
N ASP A 57 4.47 2.57 2.57
CA ASP A 57 5.79 3.11 2.24
C ASP A 57 5.70 4.31 1.28
N ILE A 58 4.83 4.22 0.27
CA ILE A 58 4.61 5.32 -0.68
C ILE A 58 3.92 6.50 -0.01
N ILE A 59 2.83 6.25 0.73
CA ILE A 59 2.07 7.30 1.40
C ILE A 59 2.97 8.04 2.42
N ARG A 60 3.70 7.31 3.27
CA ARG A 60 4.57 7.92 4.29
C ARG A 60 5.75 8.67 3.69
N THR A 61 6.26 8.22 2.54
CA THR A 61 7.33 8.94 1.82
C THR A 61 6.81 10.26 1.24
N ALA A 62 5.63 10.24 0.62
CA ALA A 62 5.07 11.43 -0.03
C ALA A 62 4.36 12.38 0.95
N ARG A 63 3.84 11.86 2.06
CA ARG A 63 3.00 12.53 3.05
C ARG A 63 3.38 12.09 4.48
N PRO A 64 4.60 12.42 4.95
CA PRO A 64 5.09 11.95 6.25
C PRO A 64 4.30 12.46 7.45
N GLY A 65 3.48 13.51 7.28
CA GLY A 65 2.64 14.09 8.34
C GLY A 65 1.21 13.55 8.40
N ASP A 66 0.79 12.75 7.41
CA ASP A 66 -0.59 12.28 7.34
C ASP A 66 -0.83 11.11 8.28
N ALA A 67 -1.99 11.12 8.94
CA ALA A 67 -2.48 9.93 9.63
C ALA A 67 -2.93 8.89 8.60
N VAL A 68 -2.66 7.61 8.87
CA VAL A 68 -3.14 6.51 8.04
C VAL A 68 -3.93 5.52 8.89
N HIS A 69 -5.08 5.10 8.38
CA HIS A 69 -5.97 4.13 9.00
C HIS A 69 -6.15 2.94 8.05
N GLY A 70 -5.90 1.73 8.56
CA GLY A 70 -6.08 0.45 7.88
C GLY A 70 -7.04 -0.46 8.64
#